data_AF-A0A522WPS6-F1
#
_entry.id   AF-A0A522WPS6-F1
#
_cell.length_a   1.000
_cell.length_b   1.000
_cell.length_c   1.000
_cell.angle_alpha   90.00
_cell.angle_beta   90.00
_cell.angle_gamma   90.00
#
_symmetry.space_group_name_H-M   'P 1'
#
loop_
_entity.id
_entity.type
_entity.pdbx_description
1 polymer ?
#
loop_
_entity_poly.entity_id
_entity_poly.type
_entity_poly.pdbx_seq_one_letter_code
_entity_poly.pdbx_strand_id
1 'polypeptide(L)' 'MRLKWTSKALDDLARLYEFLAAVNKPAAARTVQSLTDAPTRLLEQPYIGEKFSTIYILRLWHTREDR' A
#
# COMPACT_ATOMS: atom_id res chain seq x y z
N MET A 1 -6.93 -7.44 -19.49
CA MET A 1 -6.64 -6.26 -18.63
C MET A 1 -5.13 -6.03 -18.57
N ARG A 2 -4.64 -4.80 -18.35
CA ARG A 2 -3.20 -4.53 -18.19
C ARG A 2 -2.94 -3.80 -16.87
N LEU A 3 -2.10 -4.38 -16.02
CA LEU A 3 -1.65 -3.76 -14.78
C LEU A 3 -0.56 -2.71 -15.10
N LYS A 4 -0.68 -1.52 -14.50
CA LYS A 4 0.35 -0.48 -14.52
C LYS A 4 0.42 0.16 -13.15
N TRP A 5 1.63 0.30 -12.61
CA TRP A 5 1.87 1.09 -11.42
C TRP A 5 1.88 2.58 -11.77
N THR A 6 1.33 3.41 -10.89
CA THR A 6 1.50 4.87 -11.00
C THR A 6 2.87 5.25 -10.44
N SER A 7 3.43 6.37 -10.89
CA SER A 7 4.70 6.88 -10.33
C SER A 7 4.61 7.09 -8.82
N LYS A 8 3.49 7.60 -8.32
CA LYS A 8 3.26 7.79 -6.88
C LYS A 8 3.29 6.46 -6.11
N ALA A 9 2.69 5.41 -6.64
CA ALA A 9 2.71 4.10 -5.98
C ALA A 9 4.11 3.47 -6.00
N LEU A 10 4.91 3.73 -7.04
CA LEU A 10 6.33 3.33 -7.06
C LEU A 10 7.14 4.11 -6.01
N ASP A 11 6.91 5.42 -5.88
CA ASP A 11 7.53 6.24 -4.84
C ASP A 11 7.16 5.73 -3.43
N ASP A 12 5.91 5.30 -3.24
CA ASP A 12 5.44 4.71 -1.98
C ASP A 12 6.18 3.40 -1.64
N LEU A 13 6.41 2.53 -2.63
CA LEU A 13 7.21 1.31 -2.44
C LEU A 13 8.67 1.62 -2.07
N ALA A 14 9.27 2.64 -2.70
CA ALA A 14 10.63 3.08 -2.38
C ALA A 14 10.72 3.60 -0.94
N ARG A 15 9.77 4.45 -0.52
CA ARG A 15 9.70 4.96 0.86
C ARG A 15 9.53 3.84 1.88
N LEU A 16 8.73 2.82 1.58
CA LEU A 16 8.55 1.66 2.44
C LEU A 16 9.84 0.83 2.55
N TYR A 17 10.56 0.63 1.43
CA TYR A 17 11.83 -0.07 1.44
C TYR A 17 12.83 0.62 2.36
N GLU A 18 13.07 1.93 2.16
CA GLU A 18 14.06 2.69 2.93
C GLU A 18 13.73 2.65 4.43
N PHE A 19 12.45 2.78 4.79
CA PHE A 19 11.99 2.70 6.18
C PHE A 19 12.34 1.35 6.83
N LEU A 20 12.06 0.23 6.15
CA LEU A 20 12.31 -1.10 6.69
C LEU A 20 13.80 -1.48 6.63
N ALA A 21 14.51 -1.02 5.60
CA ALA A 21 15.92 -1.30 5.36
C ALA A 21 16.83 -0.72 6.45
N ALA A 22 16.40 0.34 7.12
CA ALA A 22 17.08 0.91 8.28
C ALA A 22 17.27 -0.09 9.43
N VAL A 23 16.38 -1.08 9.56
CA VAL A 23 16.40 -2.08 10.64
C VAL A 23 16.66 -3.50 10.11
N ASN A 24 16.14 -3.85 8.93
CA ASN A 24 16.29 -5.19 8.35
C ASN A 24 16.16 -5.17 6.82
N LYS A 25 17.30 -5.08 6.12
CA LYS A 25 17.35 -5.05 4.64
C LYS A 25 16.74 -6.29 3.96
N PRO A 26 17.02 -7.54 4.38
CA PRO A 26 16.39 -8.71 3.77
C PRO A 26 14.87 -8.77 3.98
N ALA A 27 14.35 -8.29 5.10
CA ALA A 27 12.91 -8.19 5.31
C ALA A 27 12.29 -7.12 4.40
N ALA A 28 12.92 -5.95 4.29
CA ALA A 28 12.47 -4.86 3.40
C ALA A 28 12.31 -5.33 1.95
N ALA A 29 13.32 -6.03 1.41
CA ALA A 29 13.28 -6.57 0.05
C ALA A 29 12.12 -7.56 -0.14
N ARG A 30 11.92 -8.49 0.81
CA ARG A 30 10.81 -9.46 0.76
C ARG A 30 9.44 -8.79 0.79
N THR A 31 9.29 -7.73 1.59
CA THR A 31 8.05 -6.95 1.65
C THR A 31 7.73 -6.28 0.31
N VAL A 32 8.70 -5.59 -0.30
CA VAL A 32 8.49 -4.92 -1.60
C VAL A 32 8.18 -5.95 -2.69
N GLN A 33 8.88 -7.08 -2.71
CA GLN A 33 8.61 -8.15 -3.67
C GLN A 33 7.17 -8.67 -3.52
N SER A 34 6.75 -8.99 -2.29
CA SER A 34 5.39 -9.46 -2.03
C SER A 34 4.31 -8.45 -2.45
N LEU A 35 4.53 -7.16 -2.20
CA LEU A 35 3.61 -6.09 -2.63
C LEU A 35 3.59 -5.87 -4.15
N THR A 36 4.71 -6.14 -4.82
CA THR A 36 4.80 -6.04 -6.29
C THR A 36 4.13 -7.22 -6.97
N ASP A 37 4.22 -8.41 -6.36
CA ASP A 37 3.65 -9.65 -6.90
C ASP A 37 2.15 -9.75 -6.65
N ALA A 38 1.64 -9.28 -5.50
CA ALA A 38 0.24 -9.46 -5.13
C ALA A 38 -0.78 -8.94 -6.18
N PRO A 39 -0.58 -7.77 -6.82
CA PRO A 39 -1.51 -7.26 -7.83
C PRO A 39 -1.56 -8.06 -9.13
N THR A 40 -0.62 -8.98 -9.38
CA THR A 40 -0.67 -9.85 -10.56
C THR A 40 -1.94 -10.71 -10.59
N ARG A 41 -2.46 -11.09 -9.41
CA ARG A 41 -3.73 -11.84 -9.27
C ARG A 41 -4.94 -11.08 -9.77
N LEU A 42 -4.88 -9.74 -9.86
CA LEU A 42 -5.97 -8.94 -10.41
C LEU A 42 -6.23 -9.26 -11.87
N LEU A 43 -5.21 -9.71 -12.62
CA LEU A 43 -5.37 -10.11 -14.01
C LEU A 43 -6.37 -11.25 -14.18
N GLU A 44 -6.46 -12.13 -13.19
CA GLU A 44 -7.38 -13.28 -13.15
C GLU A 44 -8.66 -12.96 -12.37
N GLN A 45 -8.55 -12.18 -11.28
CA GLN A 45 -9.64 -11.87 -10.36
C GLN A 45 -9.72 -10.34 -10.11
N PRO A 46 -10.29 -9.56 -11.06
CA PRO A 46 -10.25 -8.09 -11.00
C PRO A 46 -10.96 -7.46 -9.80
N TYR A 47 -11.87 -8.20 -9.15
CA TYR A 47 -12.69 -7.74 -8.03
C TYR A 47 -12.40 -8.52 -6.73
N ILE A 48 -11.18 -9.02 -6.57
CA ILE A 48 -10.77 -9.77 -5.36
C ILE A 48 -10.70 -8.89 -4.09
N GLY A 49 -10.60 -7.56 -4.25
CA GLY A 49 -10.58 -6.61 -3.15
C GLY A 49 -11.97 -6.12 -2.75
N GLU A 50 -12.10 -5.65 -1.51
CA GLU A 50 -13.30 -4.96 -1.04
C GLU A 50 -13.38 -3.55 -1.66
N LYS A 51 -14.60 -3.13 -2.01
CA LYS A 51 -14.85 -1.76 -2.46
C LYS A 51 -14.66 -0.81 -1.28
N PHE A 52 -13.63 0.02 -1.33
CA PHE A 52 -13.41 1.04 -0.31
C PHE A 52 -14.44 2.17 -0.46
N SER A 53 -15.16 2.49 0.62
CA SER A 53 -15.94 3.73 0.72
C SER A 53 -15.08 4.80 1.42
N THR A 54 -15.09 6.04 0.92
CA THR A 54 -14.31 7.12 1.52
C THR A 54 -14.80 7.40 2.94
N ILE A 55 -14.03 6.96 3.93
CA ILE A 55 -14.18 7.39 5.32
C ILE A 55 -13.26 8.59 5.52
N TYR A 56 -13.82 9.77 5.82
CA TYR A 56 -13.04 10.97 6.14
C TYR A 56 -12.44 10.83 7.53
N ILE A 57 -11.28 10.18 7.63
CA ILE A 57 -10.61 9.91 8.91
C ILE A 57 -10.22 11.22 9.61
N LEU A 58 -9.90 12.29 8.89
CA LEU A 58 -9.60 13.62 9.46
C LEU A 58 -10.73 14.18 10.33
N ARG A 59 -12.00 13.87 10.05
CA ARG A 59 -13.13 14.35 10.86
C ARG A 59 -13.30 13.56 12.17
N LEU A 60 -12.75 12.35 12.25
CA LEU A 60 -12.86 11.50 13.46
C LEU A 60 -11.71 11.72 14.45
N TRP A 61 -10.59 12.30 14.02
CA TRP A 61 -9.46 12.62 14.90
C TRP A 61 -9.69 13.89 15.71
N HIS A 62 -10.19 14.98 15.10
CA HIS A 62 -10.46 16.21 15.84
C HIS A 62 -11.53 16.02 16.95
N THR A 63 -12.52 15.15 16.76
CA THR A 63 -13.51 14.85 17.81
C THR A 63 -12.95 14.03 18.98
N ARG A 64 -11.76 13.45 18.84
CA ARG A 64 -11.08 12.70 19.91
C ARG A 64 -9.99 13.51 20.61
N GLU A 65 -9.50 14.59 20.02
CA GLU A 65 -8.56 15.52 20.67
C GLU A 65 -9.26 16.49 21.63
N ASP A 66 -10.54 16.79 21.42
CA ASP A 66 -11.36 17.66 22.30
C ASP A 66 -12.00 16.92 23.50
N ARG A 67 -11.52 15.72 23.87
CA ARG A 67 -11.99 14.96 25.04
C ARG A 67 -10.87 14.59 26.00
#